data_AF-A0A2D5ATG2-F1
#
_entry.id   AF-A0A2D5ATG2-F1
#
_cell.length_a   1.000
_cell.length_b   1.000
_cell.length_c   1.000
_cell.angle_alpha   90.00
_cell.angle_beta   90.00
_cell.angle_gamma   90.00
#
_symmetry.space_group_name_H-M   'P 1'
#
loop_
_entity.id
_entity.type
_entity.pdbx_description
1 polymer ?
#
loop_
_entity_poly.entity_id
_entity_poly.type
_entity_poly.pdbx_seq_one_letter_code
_entity_poly.pdbx_strand_id
1 'polypeptide(L)'
;MRLTEEEVQAVLLVRAFEEADSDGTLLSRGERQQAARTAQATSFERFLVQRARPLVEALERELAILPRLRRAVRLRVSLIWIVLAALVLGLVSNLLGPEKRINVIANPLAGLIVWNLAIYVLILAGSLLRFAPSSSSKWNVQPALSLATRLASWPARAAGREMAGSKPNGIATLASGTGRFLETWNRTARVLLSARVRSALHCGAAVAVVGAIGGMYVRGMLFEYQASWESTFLTADQVQALLAALLGPAAAISGIALPDVAEIQGGQAGTAAAWIHLYALTTVLLVIVPRTLLSLSSALRARSLRSSLELPIDASYYRRLQSQGGGGEVRVRILPYSYGLSAPRGDRLKSLLHDVLGARARITIEPPLTYGEIPAGFEELGSGPASHGWRILLFNLSQTPESEVHGELVEKLKRSTERGGHMVVLADASAWRERAGQSPAFEQRLVEHRRTWDRVVRDAGLRAVHLDLDLGPSDDLVSEVEAGVYPPQLAKGTAKIGS
;
A
#
# COMPACT_ATOMS: atom_id res chain seq x y z
N MET A 1 -17.81 -5.82 7.31
CA MET A 1 -17.53 -5.43 8.72
C MET A 1 -16.33 -4.49 8.72
N ARG A 2 -16.31 -3.41 9.50
CA ARG A 2 -15.25 -2.38 9.41
C ARG A 2 -14.08 -2.71 10.36
N LEU A 3 -12.88 -2.94 9.80
CA LEU A 3 -11.65 -3.14 10.57
C LEU A 3 -11.02 -1.81 10.97
N THR A 4 -10.45 -1.76 12.16
CA THR A 4 -9.69 -0.61 12.64
C THR A 4 -8.29 -0.57 12.03
N GLU A 5 -7.71 0.63 11.99
CA GLU A 5 -6.31 0.85 11.61
C GLU A 5 -5.31 -0.09 12.30
N GLU A 6 -5.52 -0.40 13.58
CA GLU A 6 -4.60 -1.22 14.37
C GLU A 6 -4.71 -2.70 14.02
N GLU A 7 -5.93 -3.17 13.77
CA GLU A 7 -6.21 -4.53 13.33
C GLU A 7 -5.64 -4.79 11.93
N VAL A 8 -5.88 -3.88 10.99
CA VAL A 8 -5.30 -3.97 9.63
C VAL A 8 -3.78 -3.97 9.70
N GLN A 9 -3.20 -3.07 10.51
CA GLN A 9 -1.75 -3.02 10.67
C GLN A 9 -1.18 -4.32 11.25
N ALA A 10 -1.84 -4.94 12.23
CA ALA A 10 -1.42 -6.21 12.82
C ALA A 10 -1.44 -7.35 11.79
N VAL A 11 -2.53 -7.47 11.02
CA VAL A 11 -2.67 -8.50 9.98
C VAL A 11 -1.62 -8.34 8.88
N LEU A 12 -1.35 -7.11 8.43
CA LEU A 12 -0.32 -6.83 7.42
C LEU A 12 1.09 -7.09 7.95
N LEU A 13 1.36 -6.80 9.23
CA LEU A 13 2.67 -7.05 9.85
C LEU A 13 2.96 -8.55 9.92
N VAL A 14 2.01 -9.35 10.42
CA VAL A 14 2.15 -10.80 10.52
C VAL A 14 2.38 -11.41 9.14
N ARG A 15 1.59 -11.01 8.14
CA ARG A 15 1.78 -11.45 6.75
C ARG A 15 3.21 -11.20 6.27
N ALA A 16 3.70 -9.98 6.44
CA ALA A 16 5.01 -9.59 5.95
C ALA A 16 6.16 -10.37 6.61
N PHE A 17 6.04 -10.67 7.90
CA PHE A 17 7.04 -11.47 8.62
C PHE A 17 6.92 -12.97 8.32
N GLU A 18 5.72 -13.51 8.13
CA GLU A 18 5.56 -14.91 7.72
C GLU A 18 6.08 -15.18 6.30
N GLU A 19 5.91 -14.22 5.38
CA GLU A 19 6.49 -14.28 4.02
C GLU A 19 8.01 -14.07 4.01
N ALA A 20 8.57 -13.37 5.01
CA ALA A 20 10.00 -13.12 5.13
C ALA A 20 10.75 -14.20 5.92
N ASP A 21 10.05 -14.93 6.79
CA ASP A 21 10.59 -15.94 7.70
C ASP A 21 10.15 -17.34 7.25
N SER A 22 10.56 -17.79 6.06
CA SER A 22 10.26 -19.14 5.54
C SER A 22 10.77 -20.25 6.47
N ASP A 23 11.91 -20.00 7.10
CA ASP A 23 12.65 -20.94 7.95
C ASP A 23 12.09 -21.00 9.38
N GLY A 24 11.24 -20.04 9.77
CA GLY A 24 10.63 -20.01 11.10
C GLY A 24 11.60 -19.61 12.21
N THR A 25 12.56 -18.74 11.90
CA THR A 25 13.60 -18.24 12.81
C THR A 25 13.09 -17.29 13.89
N LEU A 26 12.07 -16.47 13.58
CA LEU A 26 11.49 -15.49 14.51
C LEU A 26 10.07 -15.90 14.93
N LEU A 27 9.31 -16.51 14.03
CA LEU A 27 8.01 -17.08 14.31
C LEU A 27 8.05 -18.56 13.94
N SER A 28 8.04 -19.44 14.94
CA SER A 28 8.08 -20.87 14.68
C SER A 28 6.83 -21.34 13.93
N ARG A 29 6.95 -22.39 13.12
CA ARG A 29 5.78 -22.99 12.43
C ARG A 29 4.72 -23.47 13.41
N GLY A 30 5.12 -23.94 14.59
CA GLY A 30 4.22 -24.36 15.67
C GLY A 30 3.36 -23.21 16.18
N GLU A 31 3.95 -22.04 16.45
CA GLU A 31 3.21 -20.85 16.90
C GLU A 31 2.22 -20.36 15.84
N ARG A 32 2.61 -20.36 14.56
CA ARG A 32 1.72 -19.99 13.44
C ARG A 32 0.50 -20.90 13.36
N GLN A 33 0.71 -22.22 13.47
CA GLN A 33 -0.36 -23.20 13.46
C GLN A 33 -1.24 -23.11 14.71
N GLN A 34 -0.64 -22.90 15.89
CA GLN A 34 -1.39 -22.76 17.13
C GLN A 34 -2.29 -21.53 17.09
N ALA A 35 -1.79 -20.38 16.62
CA ALA A 35 -2.57 -19.17 16.44
C ALA A 35 -3.73 -19.35 15.44
N ALA A 36 -3.54 -20.15 14.38
CA ALA A 36 -4.60 -20.48 13.45
C ALA A 36 -5.66 -21.41 14.07
N ARG A 37 -5.27 -22.35 14.93
CA ARG A 37 -6.19 -23.29 15.59
C ARG A 37 -7.04 -22.62 16.68
N THR A 38 -6.47 -21.65 17.40
CA THR A 38 -7.16 -20.96 18.49
C THR A 38 -8.06 -19.82 18.00
N ALA A 39 -7.82 -19.31 16.79
CA ALA A 39 -8.69 -18.30 16.18
C ALA A 39 -10.04 -18.92 15.80
N GLN A 40 -11.08 -18.57 16.57
CA GLN A 40 -12.46 -18.94 16.32
C GLN A 40 -13.26 -17.69 16.00
N ALA A 41 -13.62 -17.52 14.72
CA ALA A 41 -14.34 -16.35 14.27
C ALA A 41 -15.45 -16.69 13.28
N THR A 42 -16.51 -15.89 13.34
CA THR A 42 -17.69 -15.99 12.47
C THR A 42 -17.46 -15.45 11.06
N SER A 43 -16.39 -14.69 10.84
CA SER A 43 -16.00 -14.15 9.52
C SER A 43 -14.49 -14.29 9.33
N PHE A 44 -14.07 -14.37 8.07
CA PHE A 44 -12.67 -14.56 7.72
C PHE A 44 -11.79 -13.37 8.15
N GLU A 45 -12.29 -12.14 8.03
CA GLU A 45 -11.59 -10.94 8.47
C GLU A 45 -11.35 -10.95 9.99
N ARG A 46 -12.36 -11.39 10.77
CA ARG A 46 -12.22 -11.55 12.22
C ARG A 46 -11.27 -12.67 12.58
N PHE A 47 -11.27 -13.77 11.81
CA PHE A 47 -10.30 -14.86 11.97
C PHE A 47 -8.86 -14.34 11.80
N LEU A 48 -8.60 -13.55 10.74
CA LEU A 48 -7.29 -12.95 10.49
C LEU A 48 -6.84 -12.05 11.65
N VAL A 49 -7.74 -11.21 12.18
CA VAL A 49 -7.43 -10.32 13.30
C VAL A 49 -7.12 -11.11 14.58
N GLN A 50 -7.96 -12.10 14.91
CA GLN A 50 -7.74 -12.94 16.10
C GLN A 50 -6.45 -13.73 16.00
N ARG A 51 -6.14 -14.31 14.83
CA ARG A 51 -4.87 -15.01 14.56
C ARG A 51 -3.68 -14.06 14.65
N ALA A 52 -3.79 -12.85 14.12
CA ALA A 52 -2.68 -11.91 14.08
C ALA A 52 -2.26 -11.44 15.48
N ARG A 53 -3.19 -11.32 16.43
CA ARG A 53 -2.90 -10.79 17.77
C ARG A 53 -1.79 -11.53 18.52
N PRO A 54 -1.86 -12.85 18.77
CA PRO A 54 -0.80 -13.58 19.47
C PRO A 54 0.52 -13.60 18.67
N LEU A 55 0.46 -13.57 17.33
CA LEU A 55 1.66 -13.56 16.48
C LEU A 55 2.37 -12.21 16.52
N VAL A 56 1.64 -11.10 16.59
CA VAL A 56 2.23 -9.78 16.84
C VAL A 56 2.87 -9.73 18.21
N GLU A 57 2.23 -10.26 19.25
CA GLU A 57 2.80 -10.31 20.60
C GLU A 57 4.08 -11.15 20.65
N ALA A 58 4.13 -12.28 19.93
CA ALA A 58 5.35 -13.08 19.76
C ALA A 58 6.46 -12.28 19.03
N LEU A 59 6.14 -11.65 17.91
CA LEU A 59 7.08 -10.82 17.16
C LEU A 59 7.62 -9.64 17.99
N GLU A 60 6.77 -8.98 18.77
CA GLU A 60 7.16 -7.82 19.60
C GLU A 60 8.06 -8.23 20.78
N ARG A 61 7.97 -9.48 21.25
CA ARG A 61 8.89 -10.06 22.25
C ARG A 61 10.28 -10.31 21.66
N GLU A 62 10.35 -10.86 20.45
CA GLU A 62 11.62 -11.08 19.74
C GLU A 62 12.23 -9.77 19.21
N LEU A 63 11.39 -8.83 18.78
CA LEU A 63 11.79 -7.60 18.10
C LEU A 63 11.20 -6.36 18.80
N ALA A 64 11.92 -5.86 19.80
CA ALA A 64 11.52 -4.69 20.60
C ALA A 64 11.30 -3.39 19.78
N ILE A 65 11.75 -3.35 18.52
CA ILE A 65 11.56 -2.21 17.62
C ILE A 65 10.16 -2.14 16.99
N LEU A 66 9.45 -3.27 16.90
CA LEU A 66 8.16 -3.35 16.20
C LEU A 66 7.06 -2.45 16.78
N PRO A 67 6.90 -2.31 18.12
CA PRO A 67 5.92 -1.37 18.69
C PRO A 67 6.23 0.09 18.31
N ARG A 68 7.51 0.46 18.20
CA ARG A 68 7.93 1.82 17.78
C ARG A 68 7.67 2.01 16.28
N LEU A 69 8.04 1.03 15.44
CA LEU A 69 7.77 1.05 14.00
C LEU A 69 6.28 1.19 13.71
N ARG A 70 5.43 0.34 14.31
CA ARG A 70 3.97 0.39 14.16
C ARG A 70 3.40 1.76 14.52
N ARG A 71 3.89 2.38 15.61
CA ARG A 71 3.48 3.74 15.99
C ARG A 71 3.95 4.79 14.98
N ALA A 72 5.20 4.72 14.53
CA ALA A 72 5.80 5.70 13.64
C ALA A 72 5.14 5.73 12.25
N VAL A 73 4.85 4.56 11.65
CA VAL A 73 4.26 4.48 10.30
C VAL A 73 2.79 4.94 10.24
N ARG A 74 2.14 5.15 11.40
CA ARG A 74 0.84 5.83 11.48
C ARG A 74 0.97 7.35 11.35
N LEU A 75 2.18 7.91 11.41
CA LEU A 75 2.49 9.34 11.26
C LEU A 75 1.81 10.30 12.26
N ARG A 76 1.04 9.82 13.25
CA ARG A 76 0.29 10.70 14.17
C ARG A 76 1.19 11.64 14.96
N VAL A 77 2.26 11.10 15.53
CA VAL A 77 3.20 11.85 16.38
C VAL A 77 4.27 12.52 15.52
N SER A 78 4.74 11.85 14.47
CA SER A 78 5.80 12.38 13.59
C SER A 78 5.43 13.70 12.93
N LEU A 79 4.15 13.89 12.59
CA LEU A 79 3.67 15.11 11.96
C LEU A 79 3.61 16.31 12.94
N ILE A 80 3.58 16.07 14.26
CA ILE A 80 3.63 17.14 15.27
C ILE A 80 4.97 17.87 15.19
N TRP A 81 6.07 17.14 14.98
CA TRP A 81 7.40 17.74 14.83
C TRP A 81 7.51 18.65 13.61
N ILE A 82 6.80 18.33 12.52
CA ILE A 82 6.72 19.21 11.34
C ILE A 82 6.02 20.52 11.69
N VAL A 83 4.91 20.45 12.44
CA VAL A 83 4.17 21.63 12.88
C VAL A 83 4.99 22.47 13.86
N LEU A 84 5.71 21.84 14.79
CA LEU A 84 6.58 22.53 15.73
C LEU A 84 7.77 23.19 15.02
N ALA A 85 8.42 22.48 14.09
CA ALA A 85 9.48 23.05 13.28
C ALA A 85 8.98 24.26 12.47
N ALA A 86 7.77 24.16 11.90
CA ALA A 86 7.13 25.26 11.19
C ALA A 86 6.90 26.48 12.11
N LEU A 87 6.44 26.28 13.35
CA LEU A 87 6.30 27.35 14.34
C LEU A 87 7.63 28.04 14.62
N VAL A 88 8.68 27.27 14.90
CA VAL A 88 10.01 27.79 15.22
C VAL A 88 10.59 28.56 14.04
N LEU A 89 10.49 28.00 12.83
CA LEU A 89 10.92 28.67 11.60
C LEU A 89 10.16 29.98 11.37
N GLY A 90 8.85 29.99 11.64
CA GLY A 90 8.04 31.22 11.59
C GLY A 90 8.49 32.26 12.62
N LEU A 91 8.71 31.86 13.88
CA LEU A 91 9.13 32.77 14.94
C LEU A 91 10.49 33.41 14.63
N VAL A 92 11.42 32.61 14.10
CA VAL A 92 12.80 33.02 13.79
C VAL A 92 12.90 33.76 12.44
N SER A 93 11.90 33.65 11.54
CA SER A 93 11.99 34.27 10.20
C SER A 93 12.20 35.78 10.26
N ASN A 94 11.69 36.44 11.30
CA ASN A 94 11.80 37.88 11.46
C ASN A 94 13.08 38.32 12.19
N LEU A 95 13.96 37.39 12.57
CA LEU A 95 15.27 37.71 13.13
C LEU A 95 16.31 38.04 12.05
N LEU A 96 16.02 37.70 10.78
CA LEU A 96 16.96 37.81 9.66
C LEU A 96 16.85 39.14 8.86
N GLY A 97 16.07 40.11 9.34
CA GLY A 97 15.76 41.36 8.62
C GLY A 97 16.46 42.62 9.19
N PRO A 98 16.81 43.62 8.33
CA PRO A 98 17.55 44.82 8.70
C PRO A 98 16.89 45.67 9.81
N GLU A 99 17.69 46.54 10.42
CA GLU A 99 17.37 47.33 11.61
C GLU A 99 16.09 48.19 11.45
N LYS A 100 15.13 47.98 12.37
CA LYS A 100 13.99 48.85 12.75
C LYS A 100 13.07 49.40 11.66
N ARG A 101 13.24 49.05 10.38
CA ARG A 101 12.38 49.51 9.27
C ARG A 101 11.56 48.37 8.65
N ILE A 102 10.28 48.61 8.43
CA ILE A 102 9.36 47.72 7.71
C ILE A 102 9.05 48.38 6.37
N ASN A 103 9.52 47.76 5.28
CA ASN A 103 9.08 48.15 3.95
C ASN A 103 7.66 47.61 3.74
N VAL A 104 6.70 48.52 3.52
CA VAL A 104 5.28 48.15 3.41
C VAL A 104 5.02 47.32 2.15
N ILE A 105 5.69 47.61 1.03
CA ILE A 105 5.57 46.85 -0.22
C ILE A 105 6.33 45.52 -0.12
N ALA A 106 7.59 45.58 0.29
CA ALA A 106 8.48 44.42 0.41
C ALA A 106 8.34 43.72 1.78
N ASN A 107 7.12 43.63 2.29
CA ASN A 107 6.84 42.99 3.57
C ASN A 107 6.84 41.45 3.41
N PRO A 108 7.59 40.69 4.23
CA PRO A 108 7.56 39.23 4.21
C PRO A 108 6.15 38.63 4.30
N LEU A 109 5.25 39.27 5.05
CA LEU A 109 3.84 38.84 5.16
C LEU A 109 3.09 39.02 3.82
N ALA A 110 3.37 40.06 3.05
CA ALA A 110 2.79 40.24 1.72
C ALA A 110 3.19 39.10 0.79
N GLY A 111 4.47 38.71 0.81
CA GLY A 111 4.97 37.54 0.06
C GLY A 111 4.27 36.23 0.46
N LEU A 112 4.06 36.02 1.77
CA LEU A 112 3.30 34.86 2.26
C LEU A 112 1.84 34.88 1.80
N ILE A 113 1.19 36.05 1.78
CA ILE A 113 -0.19 36.17 1.28
C ILE A 113 -0.25 35.81 -0.20
N VAL A 114 0.60 36.42 -1.04
CA VAL A 114 0.63 36.16 -2.50
C VAL A 114 0.89 34.68 -2.79
N TRP A 115 1.86 34.08 -2.10
CA TRP A 115 2.14 32.65 -2.22
C TRP A 115 0.92 31.78 -1.84
N ASN A 116 0.21 32.13 -0.77
CA ASN A 116 -0.99 31.40 -0.37
C ASN A 116 -2.13 31.53 -1.39
N LEU A 117 -2.35 32.72 -1.92
CA LEU A 117 -3.32 32.96 -2.99
C LEU A 117 -2.99 32.12 -4.23
N ALA A 118 -1.72 32.07 -4.64
CA ALA A 118 -1.28 31.21 -5.73
C ALA A 118 -1.58 29.73 -5.47
N ILE A 119 -1.32 29.23 -4.26
CA ILE A 119 -1.65 27.86 -3.88
C ILE A 119 -3.16 27.61 -3.95
N TYR A 120 -4.00 28.55 -3.51
CA TYR A 120 -5.46 28.38 -3.59
C TYR A 120 -5.96 28.38 -5.03
N VAL A 121 -5.41 29.24 -5.90
CA VAL A 121 -5.69 29.23 -7.33
C VAL A 121 -5.31 27.89 -7.95
N LEU A 122 -4.14 27.33 -7.62
CA LEU A 122 -3.73 26.01 -8.09
C LEU A 122 -4.69 24.89 -7.60
N ILE A 123 -5.13 24.97 -6.34
CA ILE A 123 -6.10 24.00 -5.78
C ILE A 123 -7.42 24.10 -6.52
N LEU A 124 -7.90 25.32 -6.78
CA LEU A 124 -9.17 25.59 -7.47
C LEU A 124 -9.12 25.18 -8.94
N ALA A 125 -8.07 25.57 -9.66
CA ALA A 125 -7.85 25.21 -11.06
C ALA A 125 -7.77 23.67 -11.23
N GLY A 126 -7.04 22.98 -10.35
CA GLY A 126 -6.98 21.52 -10.35
C GLY A 126 -8.33 20.84 -10.05
N SER A 127 -9.23 21.51 -9.34
CA SER A 127 -10.60 21.04 -9.09
C SER A 127 -11.52 21.26 -10.29
N LEU A 128 -11.40 22.42 -10.96
CA LEU A 128 -12.27 22.83 -12.08
C LEU A 128 -11.91 22.15 -13.40
N LEU A 129 -10.62 21.99 -13.70
CA LEU A 129 -10.13 21.47 -14.98
C LEU A 129 -10.36 19.95 -15.18
N ARG A 130 -11.21 19.30 -14.37
CA ARG A 130 -11.66 17.88 -14.41
C ARG A 130 -10.92 16.94 -15.41
N PHE A 131 -9.59 16.82 -15.30
CA PHE A 131 -8.86 15.68 -15.85
C PHE A 131 -9.30 14.44 -15.06
N ALA A 132 -10.33 13.73 -15.52
CA ALA A 132 -10.90 12.53 -14.89
C ALA A 132 -10.58 11.31 -15.79
N PRO A 133 -10.43 10.06 -15.27
CA PRO A 133 -11.24 9.45 -14.20
C PRO A 133 -10.46 8.72 -13.08
N SER A 134 -11.20 8.40 -12.01
CA SER A 134 -11.04 7.34 -11.00
C SER A 134 -9.63 6.92 -10.51
N SER A 135 -9.43 7.01 -9.20
CA SER A 135 -8.31 6.47 -8.40
C SER A 135 -7.01 7.30 -8.35
N SER A 136 -6.71 7.80 -7.15
CA SER A 136 -5.49 8.52 -6.70
C SER A 136 -5.41 10.04 -6.94
N SER A 137 -5.81 10.78 -5.89
CA SER A 137 -5.42 12.14 -5.48
C SER A 137 -4.57 12.98 -6.46
N LYS A 138 -5.20 13.96 -7.11
CA LYS A 138 -4.60 14.91 -8.09
C LYS A 138 -3.60 15.93 -7.52
N TRP A 139 -3.38 15.93 -6.21
CA TRP A 139 -2.16 16.48 -5.61
C TRP A 139 -1.32 15.28 -5.19
N ASN A 140 -0.22 15.05 -5.91
CA ASN A 140 0.66 13.93 -5.64
C ASN A 140 1.42 14.19 -4.33
N VAL A 141 0.79 13.88 -3.21
CA VAL A 141 1.44 13.85 -1.90
C VAL A 141 2.32 12.61 -1.72
N GLN A 142 2.47 11.76 -2.75
CA GLN A 142 3.30 10.56 -2.64
C GLN A 142 4.78 10.86 -2.37
N PRO A 143 5.44 11.90 -2.93
CA PRO A 143 6.80 12.25 -2.55
C PRO A 143 6.90 12.55 -1.06
N ALA A 144 6.02 13.42 -0.53
CA ALA A 144 5.97 13.76 0.90
C ALA A 144 5.63 12.54 1.78
N LEU A 145 4.69 11.70 1.36
CA LEU A 145 4.33 10.46 2.04
C LEU A 145 5.49 9.46 2.05
N SER A 146 6.18 9.29 0.92
CA SER A 146 7.33 8.39 0.80
C SER A 146 8.47 8.84 1.69
N LEU A 147 8.73 10.15 1.78
CA LEU A 147 9.73 10.71 2.68
C LEU A 147 9.32 10.52 4.14
N ALA A 148 8.08 10.87 4.50
CA ALA A 148 7.57 10.73 5.87
C ALA A 148 7.62 9.27 6.36
N THR A 149 7.27 8.31 5.50
CA THR A 149 7.31 6.88 5.83
C THR A 149 8.73 6.33 5.86
N ARG A 150 9.65 6.82 5.01
CA ARG A 150 11.09 6.50 5.09
C ARG A 150 11.74 7.01 6.38
N LEU A 151 11.42 8.24 6.80
CA LEU A 151 11.90 8.82 8.05
C LEU A 151 11.30 8.10 9.26
N ALA A 152 9.99 7.79 9.21
CA ALA A 152 9.32 7.03 10.26
C ALA A 152 9.88 5.61 10.44
N SER A 153 10.47 5.00 9.40
CA SER A 153 11.09 3.68 9.48
C SER A 153 12.59 3.69 9.76
N TRP A 154 13.22 4.87 9.90
CA TRP A 154 14.63 4.98 10.27
C TRP A 154 14.99 4.19 11.54
N PRO A 155 14.21 4.23 12.63
CA PRO A 155 14.55 3.49 13.85
C PRO A 155 14.64 1.97 13.62
N ALA A 156 13.84 1.41 12.71
CA ALA A 156 13.90 -0.01 12.34
C ALA A 156 15.19 -0.36 11.59
N ARG A 157 15.68 0.55 10.72
CA ARG A 157 16.98 0.37 10.05
C ARG A 157 18.16 0.49 11.01
N ALA A 158 18.05 1.37 12.01
CA ALA A 158 19.06 1.51 13.05
C ALA A 158 19.13 0.26 13.95
N ALA A 159 17.98 -0.26 14.38
CA ALA A 159 17.90 -1.48 15.20
C ALA A 159 18.47 -2.72 14.48
N GLY A 160 18.29 -2.83 13.16
CA GLY A 160 18.91 -3.90 12.37
C GLY A 160 20.45 -3.89 12.40
N ARG A 161 21.08 -2.73 12.62
CA ARG A 161 22.54 -2.63 12.79
C ARG A 161 23.01 -3.07 14.18
N GLU A 162 22.17 -2.91 15.20
CA GLU A 162 22.46 -3.32 16.58
C GLU A 162 22.31 -4.84 16.75
N MET A 163 21.31 -5.44 16.09
CA MET A 163 21.15 -6.90 15.99
C MET A 163 22.24 -7.60 15.18
N ALA A 164 23.08 -6.85 14.46
CA ALA A 164 24.15 -7.39 13.62
C ALA A 164 25.16 -8.25 14.38
N GLY A 165 25.26 -8.08 15.70
CA GLY A 165 26.17 -8.83 16.56
C GLY A 165 25.67 -10.21 17.04
N SER A 166 24.38 -10.56 16.91
CA SER A 166 23.82 -11.73 17.63
C SER A 166 23.18 -12.83 16.76
N LYS A 167 22.54 -12.51 15.63
CA LYS A 167 21.85 -13.51 14.77
C LYS A 167 21.85 -13.10 13.29
N PRO A 168 22.75 -13.64 12.43
CA PRO A 168 22.84 -13.25 11.02
C PRO A 168 21.52 -13.41 10.23
N ASN A 169 20.85 -14.56 10.39
CA ASN A 169 19.60 -14.86 9.68
C ASN A 169 18.43 -14.00 10.18
N GLY A 170 18.41 -13.64 11.47
CA GLY A 170 17.38 -12.76 12.04
C GLY A 170 17.42 -11.33 11.48
N ILE A 171 18.59 -10.84 11.06
CA ILE A 171 18.75 -9.52 10.44
C ILE A 171 18.11 -9.50 9.04
N ALA A 172 18.36 -10.54 8.23
CA ALA A 172 17.77 -10.67 6.90
C ALA A 172 16.24 -10.73 6.99
N THR A 173 15.72 -11.53 7.92
CA THR A 173 14.28 -11.64 8.19
C THR A 173 13.68 -10.32 8.67
N LEU A 174 14.34 -9.61 9.60
CA LEU A 174 13.89 -8.29 10.07
C LEU A 174 13.84 -7.26 8.93
N ALA A 175 14.89 -7.20 8.11
CA ALA A 175 14.98 -6.25 7.00
C ALA A 175 13.93 -6.54 5.92
N SER A 176 13.81 -7.81 5.51
CA SER A 176 12.82 -8.28 4.52
C SER A 176 11.39 -8.09 5.02
N GLY A 177 11.09 -8.53 6.25
CA GLY A 177 9.76 -8.39 6.87
C GLY A 177 9.34 -6.94 7.05
N THR A 178 10.26 -6.09 7.52
CA THR A 178 10.00 -4.64 7.63
C THR A 178 9.78 -4.00 6.26
N GLY A 179 10.57 -4.35 5.25
CA GLY A 179 10.43 -3.85 3.88
C GLY A 179 9.06 -4.17 3.28
N ARG A 180 8.67 -5.46 3.32
CA ARG A 180 7.37 -5.95 2.84
C ARG A 180 6.19 -5.32 3.60
N PHE A 181 6.32 -5.19 4.91
CA PHE A 181 5.31 -4.53 5.74
C PHE A 181 5.12 -3.08 5.33
N LEU A 182 6.20 -2.31 5.18
CA LEU A 182 6.12 -0.89 4.80
C LEU A 182 5.51 -0.70 3.42
N GLU A 183 5.89 -1.52 2.44
CA GLU A 183 5.32 -1.48 1.09
C GLU A 183 3.81 -1.73 1.12
N THR A 184 3.40 -2.82 1.76
CA THR A 184 1.98 -3.22 1.83
C THR A 184 1.16 -2.23 2.65
N TRP A 185 1.71 -1.72 3.76
CA TRP A 185 1.08 -0.67 4.57
C TRP A 185 0.90 0.62 3.77
N ASN A 186 1.93 1.08 3.07
CA ASN A 186 1.85 2.32 2.29
C ASN A 186 0.82 2.22 1.16
N ARG A 187 0.69 1.06 0.52
CA ARG A 187 -0.33 0.81 -0.50
C ARG A 187 -1.74 0.79 0.11
N THR A 188 -1.93 0.04 1.20
CA THR A 188 -3.24 -0.15 1.85
C THR A 188 -3.75 1.12 2.53
N ALA A 189 -2.88 1.79 3.30
CA ALA A 189 -3.22 2.99 4.05
C ALA A 189 -3.03 4.29 3.24
N ARG A 190 -2.75 4.21 1.92
CA ARG A 190 -2.39 5.36 1.08
C ARG A 190 -3.32 6.55 1.25
N VAL A 191 -4.63 6.33 1.18
CA VAL A 191 -5.64 7.40 1.24
C VAL A 191 -5.69 8.02 2.64
N LEU A 192 -5.58 7.20 3.68
CA LEU A 192 -5.55 7.63 5.08
C LEU A 192 -4.29 8.46 5.37
N LEU A 193 -3.11 7.95 4.99
CA LEU A 193 -1.84 8.63 5.23
C LEU A 193 -1.74 9.94 4.42
N SER A 194 -2.26 9.95 3.19
CA SER A 194 -2.34 11.16 2.36
C SER A 194 -3.19 12.26 3.02
N ALA A 195 -4.33 11.89 3.64
CA ALA A 195 -5.17 12.84 4.36
C ALA A 195 -4.45 13.40 5.60
N ARG A 196 -3.67 12.58 6.32
CA ARG A 196 -2.85 13.03 7.47
C ARG A 196 -1.75 13.99 7.05
N VAL A 197 -0.99 13.64 6.02
CA VAL A 197 0.09 14.50 5.49
C VAL A 197 -0.48 15.82 5.01
N ARG A 198 -1.60 15.81 4.27
CA ARG A 198 -2.27 17.04 3.82
C ARG A 198 -2.70 17.91 5.00
N SER A 199 -3.34 17.32 6.01
CA SER A 199 -3.72 18.03 7.23
C SER A 199 -2.51 18.68 7.91
N ALA A 200 -1.42 17.93 8.10
CA ALA A 200 -0.20 18.43 8.70
C ALA A 200 0.48 19.54 7.90
N LEU A 201 0.48 19.47 6.56
CA LEU A 201 1.03 20.54 5.72
C LEU A 201 0.23 21.84 5.82
N HIS A 202 -1.10 21.77 5.82
CA HIS A 202 -1.93 22.96 6.03
C HIS A 202 -1.80 23.51 7.45
N CYS A 203 -1.78 22.64 8.46
CA CYS A 203 -1.55 23.01 9.85
C CYS A 203 -0.19 23.69 10.03
N GLY A 204 0.88 23.06 9.52
CA GLY A 204 2.24 23.60 9.57
C GLY A 204 2.34 24.95 8.86
N ALA A 205 1.71 25.13 7.70
CA ALA A 205 1.66 26.42 7.02
C ALA A 205 0.96 27.50 7.85
N ALA A 206 -0.20 27.19 8.48
CA ALA A 206 -0.89 28.14 9.34
C ALA A 206 -0.04 28.49 10.58
N VAL A 207 0.57 27.49 11.21
CA VAL A 207 1.39 27.65 12.41
C VAL A 207 2.70 28.39 12.14
N ALA A 208 3.34 28.19 10.97
CA ALA A 208 4.48 29.00 10.56
C ALA A 208 4.12 30.48 10.45
N VAL A 209 2.94 30.78 9.89
CA VAL A 209 2.46 32.14 9.73
C VAL A 209 2.08 32.76 11.09
N VAL A 210 1.48 31.97 12.00
CA VAL A 210 1.29 32.39 13.39
C VAL A 210 2.63 32.70 14.06
N GLY A 211 3.66 31.86 13.85
CA GLY A 211 5.01 32.11 14.32
C GLY A 211 5.59 33.42 13.77
N ALA A 212 5.44 33.67 12.47
CA ALA A 212 5.91 34.91 11.84
C ALA A 212 5.17 36.14 12.38
N ILE A 213 3.86 36.09 12.56
CA ILE A 213 3.11 37.18 13.20
C ILE A 213 3.57 37.38 14.65
N GLY A 214 3.70 36.30 15.42
CA GLY A 214 4.18 36.33 16.80
C GLY A 214 5.57 36.93 16.94
N GLY A 215 6.51 36.52 16.08
CA GLY A 215 7.87 37.07 16.06
C GLY A 215 7.88 38.56 15.70
N MET A 216 7.00 38.99 14.80
CA MET A 216 6.85 40.41 14.46
C MET A 216 6.35 41.23 15.65
N TYR A 217 5.34 40.73 16.38
CA TYR A 217 4.81 41.41 17.57
C TYR A 217 5.83 41.44 18.73
N VAL A 218 6.53 40.34 19.01
CA VAL A 218 7.59 40.31 20.03
C VAL A 218 8.66 41.36 19.69
N ARG A 219 9.08 41.45 18.42
CA ARG A 219 10.07 42.44 18.00
C ARG A 219 9.51 43.87 18.09
N GLY A 220 8.23 44.08 17.76
CA GLY A 220 7.57 45.39 17.86
C GLY A 220 7.32 45.88 19.29
N MET A 221 7.31 44.98 20.28
CA MET A 221 7.30 45.37 21.70
C MET A 221 8.69 45.81 22.19
N LEU A 222 9.76 45.24 21.60
CA LEU A 222 11.14 45.51 22.01
C LEU A 222 11.78 46.67 21.23
N PHE A 223 11.31 46.93 20.03
CA PHE A 223 11.87 47.93 19.12
C PHE A 223 10.77 48.76 18.47
N GLU A 224 11.03 50.04 18.31
CA GLU A 224 10.18 50.92 17.53
C GLU A 224 10.37 50.65 16.03
N TYR A 225 9.34 50.11 15.39
CA TYR A 225 9.33 49.91 13.95
C TYR A 225 8.88 51.17 13.23
N GLN A 226 9.65 51.53 12.20
CA GLN A 226 9.33 52.60 11.28
C GLN A 226 8.84 52.00 9.96
N ALA A 227 7.70 52.45 9.46
CA ALA A 227 7.18 52.06 8.16
C ALA A 227 7.77 52.98 7.07
N SER A 228 8.17 52.39 5.95
CA SER A 228 8.58 53.12 4.75
C SER A 228 8.23 52.33 3.49
N TRP A 229 8.25 52.97 2.33
CA TRP A 229 8.27 52.27 1.04
C TRP A 229 9.05 53.04 0.00
N GLU A 230 9.58 52.29 -0.96
CA GLU A 230 10.38 52.80 -2.06
C GLU A 230 10.11 51.94 -3.30
N SER A 231 9.95 52.58 -4.46
CA SER A 231 9.82 51.88 -5.75
C SER A 231 10.35 52.76 -6.87
N THR A 232 11.12 52.17 -7.78
CA THR A 232 11.56 52.84 -9.02
C THR A 232 10.43 52.90 -10.05
N PHE A 233 9.43 52.01 -9.94
CA PHE A 233 8.43 51.80 -10.99
C PHE A 233 7.02 52.21 -10.60
N LEU A 234 6.69 52.20 -9.30
CA LEU A 234 5.34 52.46 -8.81
C LEU A 234 5.22 53.88 -8.25
N THR A 235 4.14 54.55 -8.62
CA THR A 235 3.71 55.84 -8.05
C THR A 235 3.00 55.65 -6.71
N ALA A 236 2.92 56.71 -5.91
CA ALA A 236 2.22 56.67 -4.61
C ALA A 236 0.75 56.23 -4.76
N ASP A 237 0.03 56.76 -5.75
CA ASP A 237 -1.37 56.38 -6.03
C ASP A 237 -1.51 54.89 -6.35
N GLN A 238 -0.59 54.32 -7.13
CA GLN A 238 -0.58 52.90 -7.46
C GLN A 238 -0.30 52.03 -6.22
N VAL A 239 0.60 52.48 -5.34
CA VAL A 239 0.90 51.78 -4.08
C VAL A 239 -0.28 51.86 -3.11
N GLN A 240 -0.91 53.03 -2.97
CA GLN A 240 -2.10 53.22 -2.14
C GLN A 240 -3.23 52.31 -2.63
N ALA A 241 -3.49 52.27 -3.94
CA ALA A 241 -4.51 51.40 -4.54
C ALA A 241 -4.22 49.90 -4.31
N LEU A 242 -2.96 49.49 -4.47
CA LEU A 242 -2.54 48.10 -4.22
C LEU A 242 -2.74 47.70 -2.75
N LEU A 243 -2.33 48.56 -1.81
CA LEU A 243 -2.48 48.33 -0.38
C LEU A 243 -3.93 48.42 0.06
N ALA A 244 -4.75 49.26 -0.56
CA ALA A 244 -6.19 49.30 -0.33
C ALA A 244 -6.87 47.99 -0.79
N ALA A 245 -6.47 47.43 -1.93
CA ALA A 245 -6.99 46.15 -2.39
C ALA A 245 -6.58 44.99 -1.45
N LEU A 246 -5.34 45.01 -0.95
CA LEU A 246 -4.79 43.95 -0.10
C LEU A 246 -5.27 44.04 1.36
N LEU A 247 -5.17 45.23 1.96
CA LEU A 247 -5.39 45.49 3.38
C LEU A 247 -6.78 46.08 3.67
N GLY A 248 -7.48 46.61 2.66
CA GLY A 248 -8.79 47.23 2.80
C GLY A 248 -9.84 46.34 3.51
N PRO A 249 -9.95 45.04 3.19
CA PRO A 249 -10.85 44.15 3.93
C PRO A 249 -10.53 44.09 5.43
N ALA A 250 -9.24 44.05 5.79
CA ALA A 250 -8.81 44.07 7.18
C ALA A 250 -9.07 45.44 7.84
N ALA A 251 -8.84 46.54 7.13
CA ALA A 251 -9.14 47.89 7.59
C ALA A 251 -10.65 48.06 7.90
N ALA A 252 -11.52 47.60 7.00
CA ALA A 252 -12.96 47.64 7.18
C ALA A 252 -13.43 46.80 8.38
N ILE A 253 -12.83 45.63 8.60
CA ILE A 253 -13.20 44.74 9.72
C ILE A 253 -12.67 45.24 11.07
N SER A 254 -11.45 45.79 11.10
CA SER A 254 -10.80 46.24 12.34
C SER A 254 -11.15 47.66 12.75
N GLY A 255 -11.67 48.48 11.82
CA GLY A 255 -11.84 49.92 12.01
C GLY A 255 -10.53 50.72 11.98
N ILE A 256 -9.39 50.07 11.73
CA ILE A 256 -8.09 50.74 11.58
C ILE A 256 -8.06 51.38 10.19
N ALA A 257 -7.99 52.71 10.13
CA ALA A 257 -7.84 53.43 8.87
C ALA A 257 -6.55 53.02 8.17
N LEU A 258 -6.61 52.84 6.85
CA LEU A 258 -5.42 52.60 6.04
C LEU A 258 -4.59 53.90 6.01
N PRO A 259 -3.33 53.90 6.50
CA PRO A 259 -2.51 55.10 6.49
C PRO A 259 -2.17 55.55 5.06
N ASP A 260 -1.88 56.84 4.88
CA ASP A 260 -1.45 57.38 3.60
C ASP A 260 0.01 56.98 3.30
N VAL A 261 0.25 56.38 2.14
CA VAL A 261 1.59 56.00 1.70
C VAL A 261 2.46 57.19 1.34
N ALA A 262 1.87 58.36 1.02
CA ALA A 262 2.65 59.56 0.69
C ALA A 262 3.54 60.01 1.87
N GLU A 263 3.07 59.82 3.11
CA GLU A 263 3.78 60.21 4.35
C GLU A 263 5.01 59.36 4.65
N ILE A 264 5.16 58.21 3.98
CA ILE A 264 6.23 57.22 4.24
C ILE A 264 7.03 56.86 2.99
N GLN A 265 6.93 57.68 1.93
CA GLN A 265 7.62 57.49 0.66
C GLN A 265 9.10 57.90 0.74
N GLY A 266 9.97 57.19 0.03
CA GLY A 266 11.36 57.64 -0.20
C GLY A 266 12.24 57.59 1.04
N GLY A 267 12.01 56.61 1.92
CA GLY A 267 12.80 56.41 3.14
C GLY A 267 12.37 57.26 4.33
N GLN A 268 11.29 58.04 4.20
CA GLN A 268 10.62 58.68 5.33
C GLN A 268 10.08 57.61 6.30
N ALA A 269 10.27 57.87 7.59
CA ALA A 269 9.92 56.95 8.67
C ALA A 269 8.60 57.35 9.32
N GLY A 270 7.55 56.58 9.08
CA GLY A 270 6.26 56.74 9.75
C GLY A 270 6.01 55.67 10.81
N THR A 271 4.97 55.85 11.61
CA THR A 271 4.57 54.87 12.63
C THR A 271 4.14 53.53 11.99
N ALA A 272 4.79 52.42 12.35
CA ALA A 272 4.50 51.12 11.75
C ALA A 272 3.31 50.35 12.37
N ALA A 273 2.80 50.78 13.52
CA ALA A 273 1.80 50.01 14.28
C ALA A 273 0.56 49.65 13.47
N ALA A 274 -0.07 50.64 12.81
CA ALA A 274 -1.25 50.40 11.99
C ALA A 274 -0.98 49.41 10.85
N TRP A 275 0.16 49.56 10.15
CA TRP A 275 0.59 48.64 9.10
C TRP A 275 0.76 47.21 9.61
N ILE A 276 1.42 47.03 10.76
CA ILE A 276 1.64 45.73 11.40
C ILE A 276 0.29 45.05 11.70
N HIS A 277 -0.67 45.77 12.30
CA HIS A 277 -1.99 45.23 12.60
C HIS A 277 -2.79 44.86 11.34
N LEU A 278 -2.78 45.71 10.32
CA LEU A 278 -3.48 45.46 9.05
C LEU A 278 -2.89 44.25 8.30
N TYR A 279 -1.55 44.13 8.24
CA TYR A 279 -0.91 42.96 7.65
C TYR A 279 -1.17 41.69 8.46
N ALA A 280 -1.10 41.76 9.79
CA ALA A 280 -1.39 40.61 10.65
C ALA A 280 -2.83 40.11 10.44
N LEU A 281 -3.81 41.02 10.48
CA LEU A 281 -5.22 40.66 10.29
C LEU A 281 -5.50 40.15 8.87
N THR A 282 -4.97 40.79 7.84
CA THR A 282 -5.09 40.31 6.45
C THR A 282 -4.52 38.90 6.31
N THR A 283 -3.35 38.66 6.92
CA THR A 283 -2.70 37.35 6.91
C THR A 283 -3.52 36.32 7.68
N VAL A 284 -4.14 36.69 8.81
CA VAL A 284 -5.08 35.80 9.52
C VAL A 284 -6.25 35.40 8.61
N LEU A 285 -6.88 36.37 7.97
CA LEU A 285 -8.07 36.16 7.14
C LEU A 285 -7.77 35.37 5.86
N LEU A 286 -6.68 35.70 5.15
CA LEU A 286 -6.37 35.09 3.86
C LEU A 286 -5.49 33.84 3.98
N VAL A 287 -4.75 33.66 5.07
CA VAL A 287 -3.82 32.54 5.22
C VAL A 287 -4.24 31.62 6.34
N ILE A 288 -4.29 32.10 7.58
CA ILE A 288 -4.50 31.22 8.74
C ILE A 288 -5.89 30.59 8.72
N VAL A 289 -6.95 31.36 8.49
CA VAL A 289 -8.33 30.85 8.49
C VAL A 289 -8.55 29.80 7.38
N PRO A 290 -8.22 30.05 6.09
CA PRO A 290 -8.41 29.03 5.06
C PRO A 290 -7.53 27.80 5.27
N ARG A 291 -6.28 27.95 5.72
CA ARG A 291 -5.39 26.82 6.00
C ARG A 291 -5.89 25.97 7.16
N THR A 292 -6.42 26.57 8.22
CA THR A 292 -6.98 25.81 9.35
C THR A 292 -8.23 25.03 8.92
N LEU A 293 -9.11 25.62 8.10
CA LEU A 293 -10.26 24.93 7.51
C LEU A 293 -9.85 23.74 6.62
N LEU A 294 -8.85 23.93 5.74
CA LEU A 294 -8.29 22.86 4.90
C LEU A 294 -7.60 21.75 5.72
N SER A 295 -6.94 22.13 6.81
CA SER A 295 -6.35 21.20 7.77
C SER A 295 -7.42 20.36 8.46
N LEU A 296 -8.48 21.01 8.97
CA LEU A 296 -9.58 20.37 9.68
C LEU A 296 -10.36 19.42 8.76
N SER A 297 -10.72 19.84 7.55
CA SER A 297 -11.39 18.97 6.58
C SER A 297 -10.57 17.72 6.25
N SER A 298 -9.25 17.86 6.09
CA SER A 298 -8.34 16.73 5.87
C SER A 298 -8.22 15.83 7.11
N ALA A 299 -8.22 16.40 8.32
CA ALA A 299 -8.20 15.66 9.58
C ALA A 299 -9.49 14.85 9.80
N LEU A 300 -10.66 15.46 9.53
CA LEU A 300 -11.96 14.79 9.59
C LEU A 300 -12.05 13.65 8.59
N ARG A 301 -11.55 13.86 7.36
CA ARG A 301 -11.43 12.80 6.35
C ARG A 301 -10.52 11.67 6.86
N ALA A 302 -9.35 11.97 7.41
CA ALA A 302 -8.47 10.96 7.99
C ALA A 302 -9.12 10.20 9.15
N ARG A 303 -9.91 10.88 9.98
CA ARG A 303 -10.67 10.25 11.07
C ARG A 303 -11.71 9.26 10.54
N SER A 304 -12.47 9.63 9.51
CA SER A 304 -13.46 8.75 8.89
C SER A 304 -12.82 7.49 8.28
N LEU A 305 -11.66 7.64 7.63
CA LEU A 305 -10.95 6.56 6.94
C LEU A 305 -10.26 5.56 7.88
N ARG A 306 -10.11 5.89 9.16
CA ARG A 306 -9.43 5.03 10.16
C ARG A 306 -10.11 3.66 10.33
N SER A 307 -11.42 3.61 10.09
CA SER A 307 -12.25 2.40 10.25
C SER A 307 -12.71 1.80 8.92
N SER A 308 -12.20 2.29 7.79
CA SER A 308 -12.62 1.85 6.46
C SER A 308 -11.43 1.35 5.64
N LEU A 309 -10.39 0.85 6.29
CA LEU A 309 -9.27 0.24 5.62
C LEU A 309 -9.67 -1.18 5.21
N GLU A 310 -9.45 -1.50 3.94
CA GLU A 310 -9.73 -2.80 3.37
C GLU A 310 -8.45 -3.63 3.34
N LEU A 311 -8.53 -4.88 3.79
CA LEU A 311 -7.43 -5.82 3.64
C LEU A 311 -7.37 -6.29 2.18
N PRO A 312 -6.17 -6.45 1.59
CA PRO A 312 -6.02 -7.05 0.27
C PRO A 312 -6.20 -8.57 0.35
N ILE A 313 -7.44 -9.03 0.62
CA ILE A 313 -7.81 -10.43 0.86
C ILE A 313 -7.52 -11.31 -0.37
N ASP A 314 -7.41 -10.73 -1.57
CA ASP A 314 -7.15 -11.46 -2.82
C ASP A 314 -5.71 -12.01 -2.95
N ALA A 315 -4.80 -11.66 -2.03
CA ALA A 315 -3.45 -12.20 -2.05
C ALA A 315 -3.42 -13.72 -1.79
N SER A 316 -2.52 -14.45 -2.47
CA SER A 316 -2.33 -15.91 -2.30
C SER A 316 -2.18 -16.32 -0.84
N TYR A 317 -1.46 -15.52 -0.04
CA TYR A 317 -1.34 -15.68 1.41
C TYR A 317 -2.68 -15.84 2.14
N TYR A 318 -3.64 -14.96 1.91
CA TYR A 318 -4.93 -15.01 2.62
C TYR A 318 -5.79 -16.16 2.11
N ARG A 319 -5.70 -16.51 0.82
CA ARG A 319 -6.40 -17.68 0.27
C ARG A 319 -5.91 -18.98 0.92
N ARG A 320 -4.60 -19.15 1.13
CA ARG A 320 -4.03 -20.28 1.90
C ARG A 320 -4.51 -20.33 3.34
N LEU A 321 -4.69 -19.17 3.98
CA LEU A 321 -5.23 -19.11 5.34
C LEU A 321 -6.73 -19.39 5.39
N GLN A 322 -7.47 -19.02 4.33
CA GLN A 322 -8.90 -19.29 4.23
C GLN A 322 -9.19 -20.79 4.15
N SER A 323 -8.37 -21.56 3.42
CA SER A 323 -8.47 -23.02 3.41
C SER A 323 -8.12 -23.69 4.74
N GLN A 324 -7.34 -23.01 5.61
CA GLN A 324 -6.98 -23.51 6.93
C GLN A 324 -8.00 -23.12 8.03
N GLY A 325 -8.63 -21.94 7.91
CA GLY A 325 -9.51 -21.33 8.91
C GLY A 325 -11.01 -21.48 8.65
N GLY A 326 -11.44 -21.65 7.39
CA GLY A 326 -12.83 -22.00 7.07
C GLY A 326 -13.01 -23.50 7.25
N GLY A 327 -13.89 -23.95 8.13
CA GLY A 327 -14.12 -25.37 8.46
C GLY A 327 -14.61 -26.29 7.32
N GLY A 328 -14.40 -25.94 6.05
CA GLY A 328 -14.63 -26.81 4.90
C GLY A 328 -13.40 -27.66 4.59
N GLU A 329 -13.56 -28.99 4.58
CA GLU A 329 -12.53 -29.92 4.12
C GLU A 329 -12.21 -29.66 2.64
N VAL A 330 -10.99 -29.22 2.34
CA VAL A 330 -10.51 -29.08 0.96
C VAL A 330 -10.27 -30.46 0.38
N ARG A 331 -11.05 -30.89 -0.61
CA ARG A 331 -10.89 -32.19 -1.27
C ARG A 331 -10.17 -32.01 -2.59
N VAL A 332 -9.11 -32.78 -2.81
CA VAL A 332 -8.28 -32.74 -4.00
C VAL A 332 -8.27 -34.13 -4.63
N ARG A 333 -8.72 -34.26 -5.87
CA ARG A 333 -8.59 -35.50 -6.66
C ARG A 333 -7.64 -35.27 -7.81
N ILE A 334 -6.63 -36.12 -7.92
CA ILE A 334 -5.61 -36.09 -8.96
C ILE A 334 -5.88 -37.24 -9.92
N LEU A 335 -6.04 -36.94 -11.21
CA LEU A 335 -6.24 -37.92 -12.27
C LEU A 335 -5.01 -37.94 -13.18
N PRO A 336 -4.13 -38.94 -13.05
CA PRO A 336 -3.02 -39.15 -13.99
C PRO A 336 -3.57 -39.61 -15.34
N TYR A 337 -3.06 -39.08 -16.45
CA TYR A 337 -3.49 -39.49 -17.80
C TYR A 337 -2.47 -40.38 -18.48
N SER A 338 -2.86 -41.60 -18.86
CA SER A 338 -2.05 -42.54 -19.64
C SER A 338 -0.65 -42.86 -19.07
N TYR A 339 -0.38 -42.57 -17.79
CA TYR A 339 0.84 -42.96 -17.11
C TYR A 339 0.63 -43.16 -15.60
N GLY A 340 1.38 -44.10 -15.01
CA GLY A 340 1.36 -44.39 -13.58
C GLY A 340 2.39 -43.55 -12.82
N LEU A 341 1.93 -42.86 -11.76
CA LEU A 341 2.80 -42.24 -10.77
C LEU A 341 3.43 -43.31 -9.87
N SER A 342 4.76 -43.30 -9.73
CA SER A 342 5.45 -44.10 -8.72
C SER A 342 5.12 -43.59 -7.32
N ALA A 343 5.18 -44.46 -6.31
CA ALA A 343 4.89 -44.07 -4.92
C ALA A 343 5.73 -42.87 -4.44
N PRO A 344 7.06 -42.79 -4.70
CA PRO A 344 7.87 -41.64 -4.30
C PRO A 344 7.43 -40.32 -4.96
N ARG A 345 7.06 -40.34 -6.25
CA ARG A 345 6.57 -39.15 -6.96
C ARG A 345 5.19 -38.73 -6.47
N GLY A 346 4.32 -39.70 -6.16
CA GLY A 346 3.02 -39.44 -5.57
C GLY A 346 3.11 -38.76 -4.20
N ASP A 347 4.03 -39.20 -3.33
CA ASP A 347 4.24 -38.59 -2.02
C ASP A 347 4.81 -37.17 -2.10
N ARG A 348 5.72 -36.92 -3.05
CA ARG A 348 6.23 -35.57 -3.34
C ARG A 348 5.13 -34.63 -3.83
N LEU A 349 4.29 -35.09 -4.75
CA LEU A 349 3.15 -34.30 -5.24
C LEU A 349 2.16 -33.98 -4.11
N LYS A 350 1.88 -34.94 -3.21
CA LYS A 350 1.05 -34.68 -2.02
C LYS A 350 1.69 -33.63 -1.11
N SER A 351 2.99 -33.73 -0.83
CA SER A 351 3.71 -32.75 -0.02
C SER A 351 3.60 -31.34 -0.63
N LEU A 352 3.89 -31.21 -1.92
CA LEU A 352 3.79 -29.95 -2.66
C LEU A 352 2.37 -29.35 -2.59
N LEU A 353 1.34 -30.18 -2.77
CA LEU A 353 -0.05 -29.74 -2.70
C LEU A 353 -0.49 -29.41 -1.27
N HIS A 354 0.04 -30.05 -0.24
CA HIS A 354 -0.19 -29.66 1.15
C HIS A 354 0.42 -28.29 1.47
N ASP A 355 1.56 -27.97 0.87
CA ASP A 355 2.18 -26.64 1.00
C ASP A 355 1.32 -25.55 0.32
N VAL A 356 0.69 -25.88 -0.82
CA VAL A 356 -0.14 -24.95 -1.61
C VAL A 356 -1.58 -24.82 -1.09
N LEU A 357 -2.25 -25.94 -0.81
CA LEU A 357 -3.68 -26.01 -0.47
C LEU A 357 -3.94 -26.08 1.04
N GLY A 358 -2.91 -26.40 1.82
CA GLY A 358 -2.95 -26.50 3.27
C GLY A 358 -2.87 -27.93 3.80
N ALA A 359 -2.37 -28.07 5.03
CA ALA A 359 -2.16 -29.37 5.69
C ALA A 359 -3.45 -30.18 5.94
N ARG A 360 -4.63 -29.54 5.87
CA ARG A 360 -5.94 -30.20 6.04
C ARG A 360 -6.57 -30.66 4.72
N ALA A 361 -5.90 -30.46 3.58
CA ALA A 361 -6.40 -30.92 2.30
C ALA A 361 -6.43 -32.46 2.25
N ARG A 362 -7.57 -33.05 1.91
CA ARG A 362 -7.67 -34.49 1.64
C ARG A 362 -7.31 -34.74 0.18
N ILE A 363 -6.13 -35.31 -0.07
CA ILE A 363 -5.60 -35.56 -1.41
C ILE A 363 -5.74 -37.04 -1.78
N THR A 364 -6.45 -37.31 -2.87
CA THR A 364 -6.63 -38.65 -3.44
C THR A 364 -6.02 -38.69 -4.84
N ILE A 365 -5.13 -39.64 -5.10
CA ILE A 365 -4.58 -39.91 -6.43
C ILE A 365 -5.39 -41.08 -7.01
N GLU A 366 -6.05 -40.85 -8.13
CA GLU A 366 -6.84 -41.85 -8.84
C GLU A 366 -5.94 -42.79 -9.66
N PRO A 367 -6.44 -43.98 -10.01
CA PRO A 367 -5.80 -44.83 -11.01
C PRO A 367 -5.60 -44.07 -12.34
N PRO A 368 -4.52 -44.35 -13.09
CA PRO A 368 -4.27 -43.71 -14.38
C PRO A 368 -5.46 -43.89 -15.33
N LEU A 369 -5.91 -42.78 -15.92
CA LEU A 369 -6.96 -42.78 -16.93
C LEU A 369 -6.45 -43.53 -18.16
N THR A 370 -7.11 -44.65 -18.46
CA THR A 370 -7.00 -45.29 -19.77
C THR A 370 -7.98 -44.60 -20.71
N TYR A 371 -7.60 -44.47 -21.98
CA TYR A 371 -8.34 -43.73 -23.00
C TYR A 371 -9.87 -43.94 -22.89
N GLY A 372 -10.62 -42.86 -22.61
CA GLY A 372 -12.08 -42.83 -22.63
C GLY A 372 -12.83 -42.99 -21.31
N GLU A 373 -12.22 -43.46 -20.21
CA GLU A 373 -12.96 -43.88 -19.00
C GLU A 373 -12.76 -42.98 -17.76
N ILE A 374 -13.45 -41.83 -17.69
CA ILE A 374 -13.36 -40.94 -16.51
C ILE A 374 -13.88 -41.68 -15.25
N PRO A 375 -13.13 -41.72 -14.14
CA PRO A 375 -13.55 -42.42 -12.93
C PRO A 375 -14.88 -41.90 -12.37
N ALA A 376 -15.72 -42.82 -11.88
CA ALA A 376 -16.99 -42.49 -11.26
C ALA A 376 -16.84 -41.45 -10.13
N GLY A 377 -17.71 -40.43 -10.13
CA GLY A 377 -17.72 -39.35 -9.15
C GLY A 377 -16.56 -38.35 -9.26
N PHE A 378 -15.62 -38.48 -10.22
CA PHE A 378 -14.57 -37.48 -10.44
C PHE A 378 -15.17 -36.15 -10.93
N GLU A 379 -16.18 -36.26 -11.79
CA GLU A 379 -16.98 -35.12 -12.27
C GLU A 379 -17.87 -34.50 -11.17
N GLU A 380 -18.22 -35.25 -10.11
CA GLU A 380 -19.13 -34.79 -9.06
C GLU A 380 -18.42 -34.02 -7.92
N LEU A 381 -17.09 -34.02 -7.89
CA LEU A 381 -16.28 -33.39 -6.84
C LEU A 381 -16.49 -31.87 -6.75
N GLY A 382 -17.20 -31.38 -5.74
CA GLY A 382 -17.47 -29.95 -5.55
C GLY A 382 -18.86 -29.49 -5.99
N SER A 383 -19.77 -30.43 -6.30
CA SER A 383 -21.16 -30.14 -6.68
C SER A 383 -22.06 -29.74 -5.49
N GLY A 384 -21.50 -29.52 -4.30
CA GLY A 384 -22.23 -29.17 -3.07
C GLY A 384 -21.92 -27.73 -2.61
N PRO A 385 -22.89 -27.02 -2.01
CA PRO A 385 -22.79 -25.59 -1.67
C PRO A 385 -21.72 -25.23 -0.63
N ALA A 386 -21.01 -26.22 -0.05
CA ALA A 386 -20.04 -26.04 1.03
C ALA A 386 -18.68 -26.73 0.79
N SER A 387 -18.44 -27.38 -0.36
CA SER A 387 -17.19 -28.14 -0.60
C SER A 387 -16.36 -27.54 -1.74
N HIS A 388 -15.21 -26.95 -1.41
CA HIS A 388 -14.20 -26.52 -2.38
C HIS A 388 -13.43 -27.77 -2.88
N GLY A 389 -13.82 -28.28 -4.05
CA GLY A 389 -13.18 -29.43 -4.70
C GLY A 389 -12.16 -28.98 -5.74
N TRP A 390 -10.93 -29.49 -5.63
CA TRP A 390 -9.86 -29.33 -6.63
C TRP A 390 -9.74 -30.59 -7.48
N ARG A 391 -9.87 -30.43 -8.79
CA ARG A 391 -9.61 -31.48 -9.77
C ARG A 391 -8.27 -31.17 -10.44
N ILE A 392 -7.32 -32.09 -10.30
CA ILE A 392 -5.99 -31.94 -10.87
C ILE A 392 -5.84 -32.99 -11.95
N LEU A 393 -5.69 -32.56 -13.20
CA LEU A 393 -5.36 -33.46 -14.32
C LEU A 393 -3.84 -33.44 -14.50
N LEU A 394 -3.22 -34.62 -14.41
CA LEU A 394 -1.78 -34.76 -14.46
C LEU A 394 -1.38 -35.48 -15.75
N PHE A 395 -0.73 -34.74 -16.64
CA PHE A 395 -0.18 -35.26 -17.89
C PHE A 395 1.30 -35.57 -17.76
N ASN A 396 1.75 -36.55 -18.53
CA ASN A 396 3.16 -36.76 -18.73
C ASN A 396 3.65 -35.81 -19.82
N LEU A 397 4.55 -34.88 -19.45
CA LEU A 397 5.07 -33.88 -20.38
C LEU A 397 5.70 -34.53 -21.61
N SER A 398 6.23 -35.74 -21.47
CA SER A 398 6.89 -36.44 -22.57
C SER A 398 5.97 -36.99 -23.68
N GLN A 399 4.66 -36.90 -23.50
CA GLN A 399 3.68 -37.21 -24.53
C GLN A 399 3.54 -36.02 -25.50
N THR A 400 3.23 -36.32 -26.76
CA THR A 400 2.87 -35.28 -27.73
C THR A 400 1.46 -34.78 -27.41
N PRO A 401 1.28 -33.49 -27.09
CA PRO A 401 -0.04 -32.94 -26.82
C PRO A 401 -0.86 -32.87 -28.11
N GLU A 402 -2.08 -33.39 -28.05
CA GLU A 402 -3.02 -33.48 -29.18
C GLU A 402 -4.33 -32.79 -28.80
N SER A 403 -4.85 -31.91 -29.66
CA SER A 403 -6.09 -31.17 -29.40
C SER A 403 -7.31 -32.09 -29.31
N GLU A 404 -7.36 -33.13 -30.15
CA GLU A 404 -8.47 -34.09 -30.23
C GLU A 404 -8.53 -35.02 -29.01
N VAL A 405 -7.39 -35.27 -28.35
CA VAL A 405 -7.33 -36.20 -27.22
C VAL A 405 -7.20 -35.44 -25.90
N HIS A 406 -6.13 -34.67 -25.75
CA HIS A 406 -5.82 -33.96 -24.51
C HIS A 406 -6.68 -32.71 -24.36
N GLY A 407 -6.90 -31.97 -25.46
CA GLY A 407 -7.78 -30.79 -25.46
C GLY A 407 -9.22 -31.16 -25.14
N GLU A 408 -9.78 -32.17 -25.81
CA GLU A 408 -11.16 -32.63 -25.58
C GLU A 408 -11.37 -33.12 -24.14
N LEU A 409 -10.42 -33.88 -23.58
CA LEU A 409 -10.48 -34.32 -22.18
C LEU A 409 -10.50 -33.14 -21.20
N VAL A 410 -9.64 -32.14 -21.42
CA VAL A 410 -9.58 -30.93 -20.60
C VAL A 410 -10.90 -30.18 -20.68
N GLU A 411 -11.46 -30.00 -21.88
CA GLU A 411 -12.76 -29.34 -22.06
C GLU A 411 -13.91 -30.08 -21.38
N LYS A 412 -13.97 -31.41 -21.54
CA LYS A 412 -15.02 -32.24 -20.95
C LYS A 412 -15.03 -32.11 -19.43
N LEU A 413 -13.87 -32.22 -18.79
CA LEU A 413 -13.72 -32.06 -17.35
C LEU A 413 -13.96 -30.61 -16.89
N LYS A 414 -13.58 -29.61 -17.70
CA LYS A 414 -13.85 -28.20 -17.40
C LYS A 414 -15.35 -27.92 -17.35
N ARG A 415 -16.13 -28.40 -18.32
CA ARG A 415 -17.60 -28.27 -18.32
C ARG A 415 -18.24 -28.85 -17.07
N SER A 416 -17.74 -29.98 -16.57
CA SER A 416 -18.21 -30.57 -15.31
C SER A 416 -17.85 -29.72 -14.07
N THR A 417 -16.81 -28.90 -14.17
CA THR A 417 -16.28 -28.07 -13.08
C THR A 417 -16.99 -26.72 -12.93
N GLU A 418 -17.65 -26.21 -13.98
CA GLU A 418 -18.43 -24.96 -13.96
C GLU A 418 -19.58 -24.96 -12.93
N ARG A 419 -19.92 -26.12 -12.37
CA ARG A 419 -20.93 -26.32 -11.31
C ARG A 419 -20.41 -26.07 -9.88
N GLY A 420 -19.19 -25.58 -9.69
CA GLY A 420 -18.69 -25.15 -8.37
C GLY A 420 -17.35 -25.71 -7.90
N GLY A 421 -16.46 -26.13 -8.81
CA GLY A 421 -15.12 -26.61 -8.46
C GLY A 421 -13.99 -25.82 -9.13
N HIS A 422 -12.74 -26.19 -8.83
CA HIS A 422 -11.55 -25.69 -9.51
C HIS A 422 -10.86 -26.81 -10.28
N MET A 423 -10.35 -26.49 -11.48
CA MET A 423 -9.60 -27.42 -12.31
C MET A 423 -8.20 -26.88 -12.58
N VAL A 424 -7.19 -27.74 -12.42
CA VAL A 424 -5.78 -27.42 -12.65
C VAL A 424 -5.18 -28.50 -13.54
N VAL A 425 -4.37 -28.08 -14.51
CA VAL A 425 -3.64 -28.99 -15.39
C VAL A 425 -2.16 -28.94 -15.02
N LEU A 426 -1.60 -30.07 -14.62
CA LEU A 426 -0.19 -30.24 -14.32
C LEU A 426 0.46 -31.08 -15.41
N ALA A 427 1.66 -30.71 -15.85
CA ALA A 427 2.47 -31.47 -16.78
C ALA A 427 3.80 -31.86 -16.13
N ASP A 428 4.01 -33.17 -15.94
CA ASP A 428 5.15 -33.75 -15.24
C ASP A 428 6.32 -34.02 -16.20
N ALA A 429 7.43 -33.35 -15.95
CA ALA A 429 8.67 -33.44 -16.71
C ALA A 429 9.59 -34.60 -16.27
N SER A 430 9.27 -35.32 -15.20
CA SER A 430 10.17 -36.34 -14.63
C SER A 430 10.52 -37.42 -15.67
N ALA A 431 9.52 -37.94 -16.39
CA ALA A 431 9.70 -38.97 -17.43
C ALA A 431 10.37 -38.43 -18.72
N TRP A 432 10.36 -37.12 -18.93
CA TRP A 432 11.14 -36.47 -19.99
C TRP A 432 12.61 -36.44 -19.60
N ARG A 433 12.91 -36.08 -18.34
CA ARG A 433 14.28 -36.02 -17.79
C ARG A 433 14.93 -37.40 -17.68
N GLU A 434 14.19 -38.46 -17.36
CA GLU A 434 14.72 -39.83 -17.38
C GLU A 434 15.23 -40.26 -18.77
N ARG A 435 14.58 -39.79 -19.84
CA ARG A 435 15.01 -40.04 -21.24
C ARG A 435 16.09 -39.09 -21.72
N ALA A 436 16.33 -38.02 -20.96
CA ALA A 436 17.25 -36.95 -21.28
C ALA A 436 18.67 -37.26 -20.80
N GLY A 437 19.61 -37.39 -21.72
CA GLY A 437 20.99 -37.06 -21.38
C GLY A 437 21.12 -35.55 -21.08
N GLN A 438 22.15 -35.13 -20.35
CA GLN A 438 22.45 -33.71 -20.01
C GLN A 438 22.95 -32.90 -21.23
N SER A 439 22.22 -32.89 -22.35
CA SER A 439 22.59 -32.16 -23.57
C SER A 439 21.87 -30.80 -23.66
N PRO A 440 22.57 -29.69 -24.00
CA PRO A 440 21.94 -28.38 -24.19
C PRO A 440 20.83 -28.33 -25.25
N ALA A 441 20.92 -29.18 -26.29
CA ALA A 441 19.88 -29.30 -27.32
C ALA A 441 18.57 -29.88 -26.75
N PHE A 442 18.65 -30.61 -25.64
CA PHE A 442 17.51 -31.24 -25.00
C PHE A 442 16.68 -30.23 -24.17
N GLU A 443 17.35 -29.26 -23.54
CA GLU A 443 16.69 -28.15 -22.83
C GLU A 443 15.91 -27.23 -23.78
N GLN A 444 16.43 -26.98 -24.99
CA GLN A 444 15.70 -26.21 -26.00
C GLN A 444 14.42 -26.94 -26.44
N ARG A 445 14.49 -28.26 -26.65
CA ARG A 445 13.32 -29.09 -26.97
C ARG A 445 12.31 -29.10 -25.84
N LEU A 446 12.75 -29.11 -24.57
CA LEU A 446 11.86 -29.02 -23.41
C LEU A 446 11.04 -27.71 -23.44
N VAL A 447 11.69 -26.58 -23.72
CA VAL A 447 11.01 -25.27 -23.82
C VAL A 447 9.98 -25.26 -24.96
N GLU A 448 10.32 -25.79 -26.13
CA GLU A 448 9.38 -25.92 -27.24
C GLU A 448 8.20 -26.81 -26.89
N HIS A 449 8.46 -27.94 -26.23
CA HIS A 449 7.43 -28.91 -25.87
C HIS A 449 6.45 -28.35 -24.82
N ARG A 450 6.96 -27.61 -23.82
CA ARG A 450 6.13 -26.86 -22.86
C ARG A 450 5.21 -25.85 -23.56
N ARG A 451 5.70 -25.13 -24.58
CA ARG A 451 4.89 -24.19 -25.36
C ARG A 451 3.76 -24.87 -26.13
N THR A 452 3.98 -26.08 -26.63
CA THR A 452 2.95 -26.86 -27.33
C THR A 452 1.85 -27.30 -26.36
N TRP A 453 2.24 -27.79 -25.18
CA TRP A 453 1.30 -28.09 -24.08
C TRP A 453 0.51 -26.86 -23.64
N ASP A 454 1.19 -25.73 -23.47
CA ASP A 454 0.55 -24.45 -23.13
C ASP A 454 -0.50 -24.04 -24.16
N ARG A 455 -0.27 -24.30 -25.45
CA ARG A 455 -1.23 -23.99 -26.52
C ARG A 455 -2.49 -24.82 -26.38
N VAL A 456 -2.35 -26.15 -26.30
CA VAL A 456 -3.49 -27.08 -26.22
C VAL A 456 -4.34 -26.82 -24.96
N VAL A 457 -3.70 -26.57 -23.81
CA VAL A 457 -4.43 -26.30 -22.56
C VAL A 457 -5.08 -24.91 -22.57
N ARG A 458 -4.46 -23.93 -23.25
CA ARG A 458 -4.99 -22.57 -23.40
C ARG A 458 -6.18 -22.50 -24.34
N ASP A 459 -6.25 -23.35 -25.35
CA ASP A 459 -7.43 -23.46 -26.23
C ASP A 459 -8.67 -23.86 -25.42
N ALA A 460 -8.51 -24.72 -24.41
CA ALA A 460 -9.54 -25.04 -23.42
C ALA A 460 -9.75 -23.93 -22.34
N GLY A 461 -9.04 -22.81 -22.43
CA GLY A 461 -9.14 -21.65 -21.52
C GLY A 461 -8.53 -21.87 -20.13
N LEU A 462 -7.57 -22.79 -19.99
CA LEU A 462 -6.82 -23.02 -18.76
C LEU A 462 -5.32 -22.73 -18.97
N ARG A 463 -4.53 -22.82 -17.89
CA ARG A 463 -3.06 -22.72 -17.93
C ARG A 463 -2.46 -24.05 -17.47
N ALA A 464 -1.49 -24.56 -18.21
CA ALA A 464 -0.68 -25.69 -17.78
C ALA A 464 0.39 -25.21 -16.78
N VAL A 465 0.58 -25.97 -15.70
CA VAL A 465 1.71 -25.80 -14.78
C VAL A 465 2.70 -26.92 -15.04
N HIS A 466 3.93 -26.55 -15.37
CA HIS A 466 4.98 -27.51 -15.66
C HIS A 466 5.77 -27.77 -14.37
N LEU A 467 5.91 -29.03 -14.00
CA LEU A 467 6.62 -29.42 -12.78
C LEU A 467 7.50 -30.63 -13.04
N ASP A 468 8.49 -30.82 -12.19
CA ASP A 468 9.37 -31.99 -12.23
C ASP A 468 9.35 -32.65 -10.85
N LEU A 469 8.70 -33.81 -10.76
CA LEU A 469 8.55 -34.52 -9.49
C LEU A 469 9.85 -35.15 -8.98
N ASP A 470 10.89 -35.22 -9.81
CA ASP A 470 12.19 -35.75 -9.41
C ASP A 470 13.07 -34.68 -8.77
N LEU A 471 12.81 -33.40 -9.07
CA LEU A 471 13.42 -32.25 -8.41
C LEU A 471 12.70 -31.95 -7.08
N GLY A 472 13.45 -31.54 -6.07
CA GLY A 472 12.87 -31.07 -4.81
C GLY A 472 12.00 -29.81 -5.02
N PRO A 473 11.06 -29.52 -4.10
CA PRO A 473 10.24 -28.32 -4.20
C PRO A 473 11.13 -27.07 -4.14
N SER A 474 11.08 -26.24 -5.17
CA SER A 474 11.65 -24.89 -5.16
C SER A 474 10.56 -23.85 -4.90
N ASP A 475 10.92 -22.69 -4.34
CA ASP A 475 9.96 -21.59 -4.11
C ASP A 475 9.31 -21.11 -5.42
N ASP A 476 10.03 -21.18 -6.53
CA ASP A 476 9.52 -20.87 -7.87
C ASP A 476 8.44 -21.87 -8.31
N LEU A 477 8.65 -23.17 -8.04
CA LEU A 477 7.70 -24.22 -8.37
C LEU A 477 6.41 -24.10 -7.53
N VAL A 478 6.54 -23.84 -6.23
CA VAL A 478 5.39 -23.58 -5.36
C VAL A 478 4.60 -22.38 -5.88
N SER A 479 5.28 -21.32 -6.30
CA SER A 479 4.65 -20.11 -6.86
C SER A 479 3.94 -20.39 -8.20
N GLU A 480 4.51 -21.25 -9.05
CA GLU A 480 3.89 -21.61 -10.34
C GLU A 480 2.65 -22.49 -10.16
N VAL A 481 2.72 -23.48 -9.27
CA VAL A 481 1.58 -24.31 -8.88
C VAL A 481 0.51 -23.46 -8.21
N GLU A 482 0.87 -22.52 -7.33
CA GLU A 482 -0.06 -21.55 -6.76
C GLU A 482 -0.75 -20.71 -7.84
N ALA A 483 -0.02 -20.27 -8.87
CA ALA A 483 -0.59 -19.50 -9.97
C ALA A 483 -1.55 -20.32 -10.86
N GLY A 484 -1.34 -21.64 -10.97
CA GLY A 484 -2.25 -22.54 -11.70
C GLY A 484 -3.47 -22.95 -10.89
N VAL A 485 -3.29 -23.22 -9.60
CA VAL A 485 -4.35 -23.50 -8.63
C VAL A 485 -5.22 -22.25 -8.46
N TYR A 486 -4.62 -21.10 -8.23
CA TYR A 486 -5.32 -19.85 -8.00
C TYR A 486 -5.01 -18.82 -9.09
N PRO A 487 -5.56 -18.99 -10.32
CA PRO A 487 -5.25 -18.09 -11.41
C PRO A 487 -5.54 -16.63 -11.01
N PRO A 488 -4.64 -15.68 -11.30
CA PRO A 488 -4.98 -14.28 -11.19
C PRO A 488 -6.25 -14.06 -12.01
N GLN A 489 -7.25 -13.38 -11.46
CA GLN A 489 -8.45 -13.04 -12.23
C GLN A 489 -7.96 -12.36 -13.51
N LEU A 490 -8.08 -13.05 -14.65
CA LEU A 490 -8.04 -12.39 -15.95
C LEU A 490 -9.07 -11.28 -15.81
N ALA A 491 -8.59 -10.03 -15.83
CA ALA A 491 -9.43 -8.87 -15.70
C ALA A 491 -10.66 -9.12 -16.57
N LYS A 492 -11.85 -9.23 -15.95
CA LYS A 492 -13.10 -9.27 -16.69
C LYS A 492 -13.21 -7.91 -17.37
N GLY A 493 -12.58 -7.80 -18.53
CA GLY A 493 -12.86 -6.79 -19.51
C GLY A 493 -14.30 -7.03 -19.91
N THR A 494 -15.21 -6.25 -19.34
CA THR A 494 -16.54 -6.06 -19.88
C THR A 494 -16.36 -5.37 -21.23
N ALA A 495 -15.99 -6.15 -22.25
CA ALA A 495 -16.28 -5.83 -23.63
C ALA A 495 -17.79 -6.06 -23.80
N LYS A 496 -18.57 -5.01 -23.56
CA LYS A 496 -19.91 -4.91 -24.15
C LYS A 496 -19.72 -4.96 -25.66
N ILE A 497 -20.08 -6.08 -26.27
CA ILE A 497 -20.36 -6.18 -27.69
C ILE A 497 -21.89 -6.20 -27.82
N GLY A 498 -22.41 -5.18 -28.51
CA GLY A 498 -23.57 -5.24 -29.39
C GLY A 498 -24.91 -5.75 -28.87
N SER A 499 -25.77 -4.80 -28.50
CA SER A 499 -27.09 -4.61 -29.12
C SER A 499 -27.54 -3.18 -28.89
#